data_AF-A0A150FY01-F1
#
_entry.id   AF-A0A150FY01-F1
#
_cell.length_a   1.000
_cell.length_b   1.000
_cell.length_c   1.000
_cell.angle_alpha   90.00
_cell.angle_beta   90.00
_cell.angle_gamma   90.00
#
_symmetry.space_group_name_H-M   'P 1'
#
loop_
_entity.id
_entity.type
_entity.pdbx_description
1 polymer ?
#
loop_
_entity_poly.entity_id
_entity_poly.type
_entity_poly.pdbx_seq_one_letter_code
_entity_poly.pdbx_strand_id
1 'polypeptide(L)'
;MSSKSRHNSLQLRRVGGVEDLQGLPAELMSRAFPTGATPAHLSSPACRAYYHFTPEQECLSLPSDVVRTWLKLVVSYDGWEYVVHERPLRSNDPAQPDGSADTPLLVTVIEFESTAMVIGHLGIQVQLVSYPVVSVRKDFLDDVDYRLRTDPDGFRGILS
;
A
#
# COMPACT_ATOMS: atom_id res chain seq x y z
N MET A 1 9.37 -21.82 19.52
CA MET A 1 10.06 -21.40 18.28
C MET A 1 9.55 -20.03 17.90
N SER A 2 10.36 -18.98 18.07
CA SER A 2 9.97 -17.62 17.72
C SER A 2 9.96 -17.49 16.19
N SER A 3 8.78 -17.36 15.59
CA SER A 3 8.67 -17.06 14.17
C SER A 3 9.23 -15.66 13.96
N LYS A 4 10.39 -15.53 13.31
CA LYS A 4 10.89 -14.24 12.87
C LYS A 4 9.81 -13.58 12.01
N SER A 5 9.26 -12.45 12.45
CA SER A 5 8.39 -11.64 11.61
C SER A 5 9.22 -11.19 10.39
N ARG A 6 8.78 -11.56 9.19
CA ARG A 6 9.44 -11.11 7.95
C ARG A 6 8.95 -9.70 7.68
N HIS A 7 9.82 -8.71 7.84
CA HIS A 7 9.51 -7.31 7.52
C HIS A 7 9.97 -7.04 6.08
N ASN A 8 9.03 -6.77 5.18
CA ASN A 8 9.33 -6.30 3.83
C ASN A 8 9.20 -4.77 3.84
N SER A 9 10.33 -4.05 3.80
CA SER A 9 10.33 -2.60 3.63
C SER A 9 10.41 -2.29 2.15
N LEU A 10 9.36 -1.66 1.61
CA LEU A 10 9.28 -1.26 0.21
C LEU A 10 9.44 0.25 0.14
N GLN A 11 10.48 0.70 -0.57
CA GLN A 11 10.61 2.12 -0.89
C GLN A 11 9.47 2.54 -1.81
N LEU A 12 8.85 3.67 -1.48
CA LEU A 12 7.70 4.21 -2.21
C LEU A 12 8.16 5.41 -3.03
N ARG A 13 7.90 5.36 -4.33
CA ARG A 13 8.15 6.48 -5.26
C ARG A 13 6.84 7.19 -5.55
N ARG A 14 6.86 8.53 -5.45
CA ARG A 14 5.70 9.37 -5.76
C ARG A 14 5.37 9.34 -7.26
N VAL A 15 4.08 9.31 -7.56
CA VAL A 15 3.51 9.46 -8.91
C VAL A 15 2.41 10.53 -8.91
N GLY A 16 2.16 11.18 -10.04
CA GLY A 16 1.11 12.20 -10.15
C GLY A 16 -0.29 11.60 -10.17
N GLY A 17 -0.41 10.40 -10.74
CA GLY A 17 -1.64 9.62 -10.80
C GLY A 17 -1.39 8.21 -11.33
N VAL A 18 -2.47 7.46 -11.56
CA VAL A 18 -2.41 6.08 -12.11
C VAL A 18 -1.85 6.08 -13.53
N GLU A 19 -2.07 7.17 -14.27
CA GLU A 19 -1.56 7.43 -15.61
C GLU A 19 -0.02 7.52 -15.70
N ASP A 20 0.65 7.84 -14.59
CA ASP A 20 2.11 7.96 -14.51
C ASP A 20 2.81 6.64 -14.12
N LEU A 21 2.03 5.58 -13.88
CA LEU A 21 2.59 4.25 -13.60
C LEU A 21 3.29 3.70 -14.85
N GLN A 22 4.30 2.87 -14.62
CA GLN A 22 5.07 2.22 -15.69
C GLN A 22 5.26 0.74 -15.35
N GLY A 23 5.50 -0.08 -16.37
CA GLY A 23 5.77 -1.51 -16.20
C GLY A 23 4.59 -2.29 -15.61
N LEU A 24 4.89 -3.27 -14.77
CA LEU A 24 3.90 -4.19 -14.19
C LEU A 24 2.77 -3.46 -13.43
N PRO A 25 3.02 -2.45 -12.56
CA PRO A 25 1.93 -1.70 -11.92
C PRO A 25 0.92 -1.08 -12.88
N ALA A 26 1.38 -0.51 -13.99
CA ALA A 26 0.49 0.09 -15.00
C ALA A 26 -0.37 -0.97 -15.70
N GLU A 27 0.25 -2.09 -16.09
CA GLU A 27 -0.46 -3.21 -16.69
C GLU A 27 -1.53 -3.77 -15.74
N LEU A 28 -1.18 -3.96 -14.47
CA LEU A 28 -2.12 -4.47 -13.47
C LEU A 28 -3.30 -3.52 -13.26
N MET A 29 -3.04 -2.22 -13.11
CA MET A 29 -4.09 -1.21 -12.95
C MET A 29 -5.04 -1.16 -14.15
N SER A 30 -4.50 -1.24 -15.38
CA SER A 30 -5.32 -1.24 -16.60
C SER A 30 -6.21 -2.49 -16.74
N ARG A 31 -5.76 -3.64 -16.23
CA ARG A 31 -6.52 -4.89 -16.23
C ARG A 31 -7.59 -4.94 -15.14
N ALA A 32 -7.26 -4.45 -13.95
CA ALA A 32 -8.19 -4.45 -12.82
C ALA A 32 -9.30 -3.41 -12.96
N PHE A 33 -8.99 -2.25 -13.55
CA PHE A 33 -9.94 -1.16 -13.69
C PHE A 33 -10.08 -0.75 -15.16
N PRO A 34 -11.07 -1.29 -15.89
CA PRO A 34 -11.38 -0.80 -17.23
C PRO A 34 -11.77 0.69 -17.19
N THR A 35 -11.72 1.36 -18.35
CA THR A 35 -11.96 2.80 -18.45
C THR A 35 -13.25 3.22 -17.75
N GLY A 36 -13.15 4.14 -16.79
CA GLY A 36 -14.29 4.65 -16.01
C GLY A 36 -14.67 3.84 -14.77
N ALA A 37 -14.02 2.71 -14.51
CA ALA A 37 -14.23 1.89 -13.32
C ALA A 37 -13.18 2.12 -12.21
N THR A 38 -12.28 3.09 -12.40
CA THR A 38 -11.23 3.41 -11.43
C THR A 38 -11.84 3.96 -10.13
N PRO A 39 -11.41 3.49 -8.95
CA PRO A 39 -11.85 4.00 -7.66
C PRO A 39 -11.71 5.52 -7.55
N ALA A 40 -12.66 6.16 -6.87
CA ALA A 40 -12.72 7.62 -6.79
C ALA A 40 -11.41 8.24 -6.30
N HIS A 41 -10.77 7.65 -5.28
CA HIS A 41 -9.51 8.13 -4.71
C HIS A 41 -8.32 8.08 -5.68
N LEU A 42 -8.42 7.34 -6.78
CA LEU A 42 -7.39 7.21 -7.82
C LEU A 42 -7.70 8.04 -9.07
N SER A 43 -8.87 8.68 -9.13
CA SER A 43 -9.26 9.53 -10.24
C SER A 43 -8.57 10.90 -10.17
N SER A 44 -8.35 11.55 -11.33
CA SER A 44 -7.70 12.87 -11.38
C SER A 44 -8.32 13.93 -10.46
N PRO A 45 -9.65 13.99 -10.22
CA PRO A 45 -10.22 14.88 -9.20
C PRO A 45 -9.73 14.59 -7.77
N ALA A 46 -9.49 13.32 -7.42
CA ALA A 46 -9.02 12.92 -6.10
C ALA A 46 -7.52 13.10 -5.89
N CYS A 47 -6.71 13.24 -6.95
CA CYS A 47 -5.31 13.69 -6.84
C CYS A 47 -5.17 15.03 -6.08
N ARG A 48 -6.26 15.77 -5.89
CA ARG A 48 -6.30 16.95 -5.01
C ARG A 48 -6.20 16.61 -3.53
N ALA A 49 -6.85 15.54 -3.08
CA ALA A 49 -6.93 15.13 -1.68
C ALA A 49 -5.87 14.10 -1.27
N TYR A 50 -5.24 13.42 -2.25
CA TYR A 50 -4.28 12.34 -1.98
C TYR A 50 -2.92 12.57 -2.64
N TYR A 51 -1.86 12.11 -1.99
CA TYR A 51 -0.58 11.80 -2.63
C TYR A 51 -0.58 10.32 -3.06
N HIS A 52 -0.13 10.05 -4.28
CA HIS A 52 -0.05 8.70 -4.83
C HIS A 52 1.40 8.23 -4.91
N PHE A 53 1.60 6.95 -4.60
CA PHE A 53 2.89 6.30 -4.61
C PHE A 53 2.79 4.91 -5.24
N THR A 54 3.89 4.47 -5.83
CA THR A 54 4.10 3.07 -6.24
C THR A 54 5.34 2.53 -5.55
N PRO A 55 5.37 1.25 -5.13
CA PRO A 55 6.62 0.61 -4.72
C PRO A 55 7.68 0.68 -5.83
N GLU A 56 8.94 0.95 -5.46
CA GLU A 56 10.08 0.93 -6.40
C GLU A 56 10.46 -0.49 -6.82
N GLN A 57 10.18 -1.46 -5.95
CA GLN A 57 10.41 -2.87 -6.20
C GLN A 57 9.07 -3.58 -6.36
N GLU A 58 8.99 -4.47 -7.35
CA GLU A 58 7.84 -5.33 -7.52
C GLU A 58 7.70 -6.22 -6.27
N CYS A 59 6.60 -6.03 -5.55
CA CYS A 59 6.24 -6.89 -4.43
C CYS A 59 5.17 -7.87 -4.87
N LEU A 60 5.51 -9.15 -4.81
CA LEU A 60 4.59 -10.25 -5.01
C LEU A 60 4.48 -11.03 -3.69
N SER A 61 3.28 -11.06 -3.13
CA SER A 61 2.98 -11.85 -1.93
C SER A 61 2.05 -13.00 -2.27
N LEU A 62 2.18 -14.12 -1.54
CA LEU A 62 1.23 -15.23 -1.63
C LEU A 62 -0.06 -14.87 -0.86
N PRO A 63 -1.25 -15.30 -1.30
CA PRO A 63 -2.52 -14.94 -0.67
C PRO A 63 -2.62 -15.33 0.81
N SER A 64 -2.01 -16.44 1.21
CA SER A 64 -1.98 -16.87 2.61
C SER A 64 -1.26 -15.88 3.53
N ASP A 65 -0.32 -15.10 2.99
CA ASP A 65 0.46 -14.12 3.74
C ASP A 65 -0.32 -12.81 3.92
N VAL A 66 -1.21 -12.47 2.99
CA VAL A 66 -2.01 -11.23 2.98
C VAL A 66 -2.87 -11.09 4.23
N VAL A 67 -3.51 -12.18 4.69
CA VAL A 67 -4.37 -12.18 5.89
C VAL A 67 -3.57 -11.87 7.18
N ARG A 68 -2.27 -12.13 7.18
CA ARG A 68 -1.36 -11.89 8.31
C ARG A 68 -0.49 -10.65 8.11
N THR A 69 -0.67 -9.93 7.00
CA THR A 69 0.17 -8.79 6.63
C THR A 69 -0.34 -7.52 7.31
N TRP A 70 0.57 -6.82 7.97
CA TRP A 70 0.35 -5.46 8.47
C TRP A 70 0.96 -4.47 7.49
N LEU A 71 0.19 -3.45 7.14
CA LEU A 71 0.69 -2.28 6.44
C LEU A 71 1.16 -1.27 7.47
N LYS A 72 2.38 -0.77 7.31
CA LYS A 72 2.93 0.33 8.10
C LYS A 72 3.41 1.42 7.14
N LEU A 73 2.97 2.65 7.37
CA LEU A 73 3.56 3.82 6.74
C LEU A 73 4.67 4.34 7.64
N VAL A 74 5.89 4.32 7.11
CA VAL A 74 7.10 4.75 7.81
C VAL A 74 7.61 6.03 7.18
N VAL A 75 7.92 7.02 8.01
CA VAL A 75 8.55 8.27 7.59
C VAL A 75 9.96 8.31 8.17
N SER A 76 10.94 8.66 7.34
CA SER A 76 12.32 8.85 7.78
C SER A 76 12.64 10.33 7.92
N TYR A 77 13.16 10.74 9.08
CA TYR A 77 13.57 12.13 9.36
C TYR A 77 14.81 12.14 10.25
N ASP A 78 15.83 12.93 9.87
CA ASP A 78 17.10 13.08 10.58
C ASP A 78 17.76 11.74 11.00
N GLY A 79 17.72 10.75 10.11
CA GLY A 79 18.29 9.41 10.34
C GLY A 79 17.43 8.48 11.21
N TRP A 80 16.26 8.93 11.68
CA TRP A 80 15.29 8.13 12.42
C TRP A 80 14.12 7.70 11.56
N GLU A 81 13.54 6.55 11.87
CA GLU A 81 12.32 6.03 11.26
C GLU A 81 11.16 6.07 12.25
N TYR A 82 10.02 6.59 11.80
CA TYR A 82 8.80 6.70 12.59
C TYR A 82 7.66 6.00 11.88
N VAL A 83 7.01 5.06 12.54
CA VAL A 83 5.73 4.50 12.07
C VAL A 83 4.67 5.55 12.34
N VAL A 84 4.02 6.08 11.30
CA VAL A 84 3.00 7.14 11.45
C VAL A 84 1.58 6.64 11.23
N HIS A 85 1.45 5.46 10.61
CA HIS A 85 0.19 4.76 10.46
C HIS A 85 0.44 3.25 10.38
N GLU A 86 -0.39 2.45 11.03
CA GLU A 86 -0.40 1.00 10.81
C GLU A 86 -1.82 0.42 10.81
N ARG A 87 -2.04 -0.61 9.99
CA ARG A 87 -3.29 -1.37 9.97
C ARG A 87 -3.08 -2.77 9.38
N PRO A 88 -3.96 -3.74 9.68
CA PRO A 88 -4.05 -4.97 8.90
C PRO A 88 -4.31 -4.66 7.42
N LEU A 89 -3.70 -5.44 6.52
CA LEU A 89 -3.89 -5.31 5.07
C LEU A 89 -5.34 -5.66 4.70
N ARG A 90 -5.83 -6.79 5.20
CA ARG A 90 -7.25 -7.16 5.21
C ARG A 90 -7.76 -7.05 6.64
N SER A 91 -8.80 -6.25 6.85
CA SER A 91 -9.56 -6.30 8.09
C SER A 91 -10.70 -7.31 7.90
N ASN A 92 -10.82 -8.29 8.80
CA ASN A 92 -12.03 -9.11 8.89
C ASN A 92 -13.15 -8.38 9.66
N ASP A 93 -13.00 -7.07 9.90
CA ASP A 93 -13.97 -6.28 10.61
C ASP A 93 -15.04 -5.78 9.62
N PRO A 94 -16.26 -6.35 9.63
CA PRO A 94 -17.33 -5.91 8.75
C PRO A 94 -17.76 -4.45 9.03
N ALA A 95 -17.33 -3.85 10.14
CA ALA A 95 -17.56 -2.44 10.46
C ALA A 95 -16.55 -1.47 9.80
N GLN A 96 -15.44 -1.98 9.26
CA GLN A 96 -14.51 -1.20 8.43
C GLN A 96 -14.81 -1.50 6.96
N PRO A 97 -15.65 -0.70 6.27
CA PRO A 97 -15.77 -0.83 4.83
C PRO A 97 -14.38 -0.62 4.23
N ASP A 98 -13.99 -1.50 3.30
CA ASP A 98 -12.84 -1.28 2.43
C ASP A 98 -12.98 0.12 1.81
N GLY A 99 -12.17 1.07 2.27
CA GLY A 99 -12.26 2.46 1.86
C GLY A 99 -13.15 3.37 2.72
N SER A 100 -13.30 3.14 4.03
CA SER A 100 -13.85 4.16 4.93
C SER A 100 -13.10 5.48 4.72
N ALA A 101 -13.82 6.56 4.42
CA ALA A 101 -13.29 7.88 4.08
C ALA A 101 -12.31 8.45 5.13
N ASP A 102 -12.33 7.88 6.34
CA ASP A 102 -11.52 8.29 7.49
C ASP A 102 -10.14 7.63 7.56
N THR A 103 -9.84 6.66 6.70
CA THR A 103 -8.50 6.04 6.70
C THR A 103 -7.48 6.94 5.99
N PRO A 104 -6.36 7.30 6.64
CA PRO A 104 -5.33 8.15 6.04
C PRO A 104 -4.56 7.45 4.93
N LEU A 105 -4.58 6.11 4.90
CA LEU A 105 -3.82 5.26 3.98
C LEU A 105 -4.73 4.26 3.24
N LEU A 106 -4.88 4.47 1.94
CA LEU A 106 -5.57 3.58 1.01
C LEU A 106 -4.54 2.84 0.16
N VAL A 107 -4.66 1.51 0.08
CA VAL A 107 -3.76 0.68 -0.74
C VAL A 107 -4.61 -0.06 -1.74
N THR A 108 -4.27 0.09 -3.03
CA THR A 108 -4.89 -0.70 -4.09
C THR A 108 -4.21 -2.05 -4.10
N VAL A 109 -4.99 -3.11 -3.89
CA VAL A 109 -4.53 -4.49 -3.90
C VAL A 109 -5.10 -5.15 -5.15
N ILE A 110 -4.23 -5.71 -5.98
CA ILE A 110 -4.64 -6.51 -7.15
C ILE A 110 -4.18 -7.93 -6.94
N GLU A 111 -5.15 -8.84 -6.91
CA GLU A 111 -4.91 -10.27 -6.82
C GLU A 111 -5.08 -10.88 -8.20
N PHE A 112 -4.12 -11.69 -8.61
CA PHE A 112 -4.21 -12.40 -9.87
C PHE A 112 -3.78 -13.84 -9.69
N GLU A 113 -4.45 -14.69 -10.44
CA GLU A 113 -4.10 -16.09 -10.54
C GLU A 113 -3.09 -16.24 -11.67
N SER A 114 -1.90 -16.76 -11.35
CA SER A 114 -0.94 -17.10 -12.39
C SER A 114 -1.41 -18.36 -13.11
N THR A 115 -1.64 -18.27 -14.42
CA THR A 115 -1.77 -19.45 -15.30
C THR A 115 -0.45 -20.21 -15.43
N ALA A 116 0.67 -19.64 -14.98
CA ALA A 116 2.01 -20.20 -15.07
C ALA A 116 2.60 -20.48 -13.68
N MET A 117 2.40 -21.70 -13.18
CA MET A 117 3.46 -22.60 -12.72
C MET A 117 2.81 -23.80 -12.03
N VAL A 118 2.50 -24.84 -12.81
CA VAL A 118 2.46 -26.20 -12.28
C VAL A 118 3.90 -26.53 -11.86
N ILE A 119 4.25 -26.28 -10.59
CA ILE A 119 5.57 -26.64 -10.03
C ILE A 119 5.63 -28.17 -9.94
N GLY A 120 6.17 -28.81 -10.99
CA GLY A 120 6.22 -30.26 -11.12
C GLY A 120 4.84 -30.91 -11.30
N HIS A 121 4.75 -32.24 -11.31
CA HIS A 121 3.53 -33.03 -11.57
C HIS A 121 2.35 -32.82 -10.58
N LEU A 122 2.43 -31.80 -9.72
CA LEU A 122 1.61 -31.60 -8.51
C LEU A 122 0.41 -30.67 -8.71
N GLY A 123 0.24 -30.03 -9.87
CA GLY A 123 -0.95 -29.23 -10.17
C GLY A 123 -1.17 -28.04 -9.22
N ILE A 124 -0.10 -27.39 -8.74
CA ILE A 124 -0.19 -26.26 -7.80
C ILE A 124 -0.54 -24.99 -8.57
N GLN A 125 -1.61 -24.32 -8.14
CA GLN A 125 -2.05 -23.01 -8.62
C GLN A 125 -1.42 -21.93 -7.75
N VAL A 126 -0.63 -21.03 -8.35
CA VAL A 126 -0.01 -19.91 -7.64
C VAL A 126 -0.83 -18.65 -7.86
N GLN A 127 -1.37 -18.11 -6.79
CA GLN A 127 -1.99 -16.79 -6.77
C GLN A 127 -0.98 -15.78 -6.25
N LEU A 128 -0.99 -14.58 -6.81
CA LEU A 128 -0.05 -13.50 -6.48
C LEU A 128 -0.83 -12.22 -6.17
N VAL A 129 -0.34 -11.49 -5.18
CA VAL A 129 -0.93 -10.22 -4.75
C VAL A 129 0.09 -9.09 -4.95
N SER A 130 -0.36 -8.00 -5.59
CA SER A 130 0.43 -6.81 -5.90
C SER A 130 -0.21 -5.55 -5.32
N TYR A 131 0.64 -4.57 -4.99
CA TYR A 131 0.28 -3.28 -4.41
C TYR A 131 0.67 -2.12 -5.36
N PRO A 132 0.02 -2.00 -6.53
CA PRO A 132 0.46 -1.07 -7.58
C PRO A 132 0.37 0.40 -7.16
N VAL A 133 -0.58 0.76 -6.30
CA VAL A 133 -0.79 2.15 -5.86
C VAL A 133 -1.09 2.22 -4.38
N VAL A 134 -0.35 3.09 -3.69
CA VAL A 134 -0.59 3.52 -2.31
C VAL A 134 -1.01 4.99 -2.36
N SER A 135 -2.19 5.29 -1.84
CA SER A 135 -2.73 6.65 -1.76
C SER A 135 -2.80 7.09 -0.31
N VAL A 136 -2.16 8.20 0.01
CA VAL A 136 -2.13 8.76 1.36
C VAL A 136 -2.81 10.12 1.33
N ARG A 137 -3.71 10.39 2.28
CA ARG A 137 -4.35 11.70 2.36
C ARG A 137 -3.30 12.80 2.58
N LYS A 138 -3.46 13.92 1.86
CA LYS A 138 -2.50 15.04 1.95
C LYS A 138 -2.54 15.71 3.31
N ASP A 139 -3.73 16.01 3.82
CA ASP A 139 -3.89 16.66 5.12
C ASP A 139 -3.23 15.88 6.25
N PHE A 140 -3.32 14.55 6.23
CA PHE A 140 -2.61 13.68 7.17
C PHE A 140 -1.09 13.77 7.02
N LEU A 141 -0.55 13.66 5.80
CA LEU A 141 0.90 13.73 5.59
C LEU A 141 1.47 15.12 5.87
N ASP A 142 0.72 16.17 5.52
CA ASP A 142 1.10 17.55 5.76
C ASP A 142 1.11 17.86 7.28
N ASP A 143 0.18 17.28 8.07
CA ASP A 143 0.22 17.33 9.55
C ASP A 143 1.45 16.61 10.11
N VAL A 144 1.77 15.42 9.60
CA VAL A 144 2.97 14.67 9.99
C VAL A 144 4.26 15.47 9.70
N ASP A 145 4.39 16.02 8.49
CA ASP A 145 5.54 16.86 8.11
C ASP A 145 5.62 18.12 9.00
N TYR A 146 4.49 18.78 9.25
CA TYR A 146 4.44 19.94 10.14
C TYR A 146 4.95 19.59 11.54
N ARG A 147 4.41 18.54 12.16
CA ARG A 147 4.78 18.12 13.52
C ARG A 147 6.24 17.71 13.63
N LEU A 148 6.76 16.96 12.66
CA LEU A 148 8.18 16.58 12.60
C LEU A 148 9.10 17.80 12.53
N ARG A 149 8.72 18.84 11.78
CA ARG A 149 9.52 20.06 11.66
C ARG A 149 9.44 20.97 12.88
N THR A 150 8.27 21.05 13.52
CA THR A 150 8.06 21.97 14.64
C THR A 150 8.50 21.42 16.00
N ASP A 151 8.39 20.10 16.20
CA ASP A 151 8.77 19.44 17.45
C ASP A 151 9.33 18.03 17.17
N PRO A 152 10.55 17.93 16.60
CA PRO A 152 11.16 16.65 16.27
C PRO A 152 11.44 15.80 17.51
N ASP A 153 11.85 16.42 18.62
CA ASP A 153 12.18 15.72 19.87
C ASP A 153 10.93 15.14 20.55
N GLY A 154 9.78 15.79 20.39
CA GLY A 154 8.48 15.31 20.88
C GLY A 154 7.78 14.33 19.94
N PHE A 155 8.18 14.22 18.67
CA PHE A 155 7.53 13.34 17.71
C PHE A 155 7.93 11.87 17.93
N ARG A 156 6.95 11.01 18.18
CA ARG A 156 7.17 9.57 18.45
C ARG A 156 6.49 8.63 17.46
N GLY A 157 5.82 9.17 16.44
CA GLY A 157 4.92 8.40 15.59
C GLY A 157 3.79 7.72 16.39
N ILE A 158 3.28 6.60 15.86
CA ILE A 158 2.50 5.62 16.58
C ILE A 158 3.52 4.66 17.20
N LEU A 159 3.79 4.83 18.49
CA LEU A 159 4.58 3.86 19.25
C LEU A 159 3.81 2.53 19.24
N SER A 160 4.31 1.56 18.47
CA SER A 160 3.88 0.16 18.55
C SER A 160 4.58 -0.57 19.68
#